data_AF-A0A1F7W7V1-F1
#
_entry.id   AF-A0A1F7W7V1-F1
#
_cell.length_a   1.000
_cell.length_b   1.000
_cell.length_c   1.000
_cell.angle_alpha   90.00
_cell.angle_beta   90.00
_cell.angle_gamma   90.00
#
_symmetry.space_group_name_H-M   'P 1'
#
loop_
_entity.id
_entity.type
_entity.pdbx_description
1 polymer ?
#
loop_
_entity_poly.entity_id
_entity_poly.type
_entity_poly.pdbx_seq_one_letter_code
_entity_poly.pdbx_strand_id
1 'polypeptide(L)'
;MVRALDILRNSWRLYRANGPLIVGYAAWLLLTAAAFVLTSFVQHEGARQLLLLAVQIVDVMLWMWVGIMVTLITIDANAGKQPGSARLPNDAWTLIVPFAWATVLQGLVVLGGLLLFLVPGCIFMVWFAFAQQAVVIDKKRGLDALTQSRALCRGRFFAVTWYLFVGPFLVMLVYLLVLAMVFAAVAALTGTHIDVLFGDQPPLWMDITASVGEIFLMPLIYVYWTLTYLELKK
;
A
#
# COMPACT_ATOMS: atom_id res chain seq x y z
N MET A 1 10.86 -12.94 -20.56
CA MET A 1 10.67 -12.17 -19.31
C MET A 1 9.67 -11.06 -19.60
N VAL A 2 8.54 -11.02 -18.89
CA VAL A 2 7.47 -10.02 -19.12
C VAL A 2 7.99 -8.63 -18.77
N ARG A 3 7.67 -7.59 -19.55
CA ARG A 3 8.16 -6.23 -19.24
C ARG A 3 7.41 -5.65 -18.05
N ALA A 4 8.06 -4.83 -17.23
CA ALA A 4 7.41 -4.16 -16.09
C ALA A 4 6.15 -3.36 -16.52
N LEU A 5 6.20 -2.78 -17.73
CA LEU A 5 5.08 -2.08 -18.35
C LEU A 5 3.89 -3.00 -18.68
N ASP A 6 4.13 -4.26 -19.00
CA ASP A 6 3.04 -5.22 -19.27
C ASP A 6 2.33 -5.58 -17.97
N ILE A 7 3.08 -5.75 -16.87
CA ILE A 7 2.52 -5.95 -15.53
C ILE A 7 1.69 -4.72 -15.15
N LEU A 8 2.24 -3.52 -15.30
CA LEU A 8 1.54 -2.27 -15.00
C LEU A 8 0.24 -2.11 -15.82
N ARG A 9 0.28 -2.42 -17.12
CA ARG A 9 -0.91 -2.40 -17.98
C ARG A 9 -1.96 -3.39 -17.51
N ASN A 10 -1.55 -4.61 -17.12
CA ASN A 10 -2.44 -5.63 -16.58
C ASN A 10 -3.02 -5.20 -15.23
N SER A 11 -2.22 -4.57 -14.36
CA SER A 11 -2.67 -4.00 -13.09
C SER A 11 -3.75 -2.94 -13.31
N TRP A 12 -3.51 -2.02 -14.24
CA TRP A 12 -4.47 -0.99 -14.59
C TRP A 12 -5.77 -1.56 -15.15
N ARG A 13 -5.68 -2.58 -16.02
CA ARG A 13 -6.85 -3.27 -16.59
C ARG A 13 -7.67 -3.95 -15.49
N LEU A 14 -7.03 -4.67 -14.58
CA LEU A 14 -7.70 -5.38 -13.48
C LEU A 14 -8.32 -4.38 -12.49
N TYR A 15 -7.57 -3.33 -12.15
CA TYR A 15 -8.03 -2.24 -11.30
C TYR A 15 -9.27 -1.57 -11.88
N ARG A 16 -9.26 -1.22 -13.17
CA ARG A 16 -10.42 -0.62 -13.84
C ARG A 16 -11.62 -1.56 -13.91
N ALA A 17 -11.39 -2.85 -14.17
CA ALA A 17 -12.47 -3.85 -14.24
C ALA A 17 -13.16 -4.09 -12.88
N ASN A 18 -12.42 -3.94 -11.78
CA ASN A 18 -12.90 -4.18 -10.41
C ASN A 18 -12.94 -2.90 -9.56
N GLY A 19 -12.90 -1.74 -10.21
CA GLY A 19 -12.71 -0.43 -9.58
C GLY A 19 -13.71 -0.15 -8.46
N PRO A 20 -15.03 -0.29 -8.69
CA PRO A 20 -16.03 -0.05 -7.64
C PRO A 20 -15.83 -0.90 -6.39
N LEU A 21 -15.45 -2.18 -6.55
CA LEU A 21 -15.20 -3.08 -5.43
C LEU A 21 -13.91 -2.70 -4.68
N ILE A 22 -12.83 -2.46 -5.42
CA ILE A 22 -11.52 -2.11 -4.86
C ILE A 22 -11.59 -0.76 -4.13
N VAL A 23 -12.15 0.27 -4.78
CA VAL A 23 -12.35 1.61 -4.21
C VAL A 23 -13.35 1.56 -3.06
N GLY A 24 -14.40 0.75 -3.15
CA GLY A 24 -15.37 0.58 -2.06
C GLY A 24 -14.72 0.06 -0.77
N TYR A 25 -13.77 -0.87 -0.85
CA TYR A 25 -13.00 -1.29 0.32
C TYR A 25 -11.95 -0.27 0.76
N ALA A 26 -11.28 0.39 -0.18
CA ALA A 26 -10.30 1.43 0.14
C ALA A 26 -10.95 2.67 0.76
N ALA A 27 -12.23 2.94 0.49
CA ALA A 27 -12.98 4.04 1.09
C ALA A 27 -13.12 3.94 2.61
N TRP A 28 -12.92 2.75 3.21
CA TRP A 28 -12.84 2.61 4.68
C TRP A 28 -11.69 3.41 5.29
N LEU A 29 -10.63 3.70 4.52
CA LEU A 29 -9.52 4.55 4.96
C LEU A 29 -9.95 6.03 5.16
N LEU A 30 -11.07 6.47 4.56
CA LEU A 30 -11.63 7.80 4.85
C LEU A 30 -12.09 7.93 6.29
N LEU A 31 -12.48 6.83 6.93
CA LEU A 31 -12.92 6.88 8.32
C LEU A 31 -11.77 7.19 9.26
N THR A 32 -10.57 6.67 9.00
CA THR A 32 -9.38 7.00 9.80
C THR A 32 -8.86 8.38 9.48
N ALA A 33 -8.91 8.81 8.22
CA ALA A 33 -8.61 10.20 7.86
C ALA A 33 -9.55 11.20 8.57
N ALA A 34 -10.87 10.92 8.57
CA ALA A 34 -11.84 11.72 9.30
C ALA A 34 -11.58 11.70 10.81
N ALA A 35 -11.28 10.53 11.39
CA ALA A 35 -10.95 10.41 12.80
C ALA A 35 -9.70 11.22 13.17
N PHE A 36 -8.67 11.24 12.31
CA PHE A 36 -7.48 12.04 12.50
C PHE A 36 -7.82 13.54 12.55
N VAL A 37 -8.63 14.03 11.60
CA VAL A 37 -9.11 15.42 11.61
C VAL A 37 -9.91 15.71 12.89
N LEU A 38 -10.77 14.79 13.33
CA LEU A 38 -11.55 14.96 14.56
C LEU A 38 -10.67 15.09 15.81
N THR A 39 -9.50 14.45 15.84
CA THR A 39 -8.56 14.61 16.98
C THR A 39 -8.04 16.04 17.13
N SER A 40 -8.01 16.83 16.05
CA SER A 40 -7.53 18.22 16.08
C SER A 40 -8.42 19.15 16.92
N PHE A 41 -9.69 18.79 17.11
CA PHE A 41 -10.65 19.56 17.93
C PHE A 41 -10.53 19.25 19.44
N VAL A 42 -9.74 18.26 19.84
CA VAL A 42 -9.54 17.91 21.25
C VAL A 42 -8.54 18.89 21.88
N GLN A 43 -9.03 19.77 22.74
CA GLN A 43 -8.23 20.83 23.39
C GLN A 43 -7.23 20.28 24.42
N HIS A 44 -7.61 19.24 25.15
CA HIS A 44 -6.74 18.67 26.18
C HIS A 44 -5.62 17.83 25.55
N GLU A 45 -4.38 18.28 25.69
CA GLU A 45 -3.24 17.70 25.00
C GLU A 45 -3.03 16.20 25.30
N GLY A 46 -3.09 15.80 26.58
CA GLY A 46 -2.95 14.39 26.95
C GLY A 46 -4.02 13.48 26.34
N ALA A 47 -5.29 13.91 26.35
CA ALA A 47 -6.38 13.16 25.73
C ALA A 47 -6.22 13.10 24.20
N ARG A 48 -5.77 14.19 23.57
CA ARG A 48 -5.49 14.23 22.12
C ARG A 48 -4.40 13.24 21.74
N GLN A 49 -3.29 13.20 22.49
CA GLN A 49 -2.19 12.26 22.22
C GLN A 49 -2.63 10.80 22.34
N LEU A 50 -3.41 10.46 23.37
CA LEU A 50 -3.96 9.11 23.52
C LEU A 50 -4.92 8.74 22.39
N LEU A 51 -5.78 9.68 21.97
CA LEU A 51 -6.69 9.47 20.85
C LEU A 51 -5.95 9.29 19.53
N LEU A 52 -4.89 10.08 19.29
CA LEU A 52 -4.03 9.95 18.11
C LEU A 52 -3.38 8.57 18.04
N LEU A 53 -2.84 8.07 19.14
CA LEU A 53 -2.28 6.71 19.21
C LEU A 53 -3.34 5.65 18.87
N ALA A 54 -4.55 5.78 19.43
CA ALA A 54 -5.64 4.86 19.13
C ALA A 54 -6.04 4.89 17.64
N VAL A 55 -6.17 6.08 17.05
CA VAL A 55 -6.47 6.25 15.62
C VAL A 55 -5.38 5.65 14.75
N GLN A 56 -4.10 5.84 15.07
CA GLN A 56 -2.98 5.27 14.33
C GLN A 56 -2.97 3.74 14.37
N ILE A 57 -3.29 3.13 15.51
CA ILE A 57 -3.40 1.67 15.61
C ILE A 57 -4.52 1.15 14.70
N VAL A 58 -5.68 1.81 14.70
CA VAL A 58 -6.80 1.46 13.82
C VAL A 58 -6.43 1.66 12.35
N ASP A 59 -5.74 2.74 12.03
CA ASP A 59 -5.28 3.05 10.68
C ASP A 59 -4.36 1.95 10.15
N VAL A 60 -3.30 1.60 10.90
CA VAL A 60 -2.38 0.51 10.53
C VAL A 60 -3.15 -0.80 10.30
N MET A 61 -4.13 -1.10 11.16
CA MET A 61 -4.95 -2.31 11.03
C MET A 61 -5.81 -2.28 9.76
N LEU A 62 -6.44 -1.15 9.43
CA LEU A 62 -7.22 -0.99 8.21
C LEU A 62 -6.35 -1.05 6.95
N TRP A 63 -5.15 -0.46 6.98
CA TRP A 63 -4.19 -0.56 5.88
C TRP A 63 -3.80 -2.02 5.57
N MET A 64 -3.52 -2.81 6.62
CA MET A 64 -3.26 -4.23 6.44
C MET A 64 -4.49 -4.96 5.89
N TRP A 65 -5.67 -4.69 6.45
CA TRP A 65 -6.91 -5.32 6.00
C TRP A 65 -7.23 -5.00 4.54
N VAL A 66 -7.16 -3.73 4.13
CA VAL A 66 -7.35 -3.29 2.73
C VAL A 66 -6.29 -3.92 1.82
N GLY A 67 -5.02 -3.94 2.22
CA GLY A 67 -3.96 -4.57 1.42
C GLY A 67 -4.21 -6.07 1.18
N ILE A 68 -4.68 -6.79 2.21
CA ILE A 68 -5.06 -8.20 2.10
C ILE A 68 -6.28 -8.36 1.18
N MET A 69 -7.33 -7.54 1.37
CA MET A 69 -8.55 -7.57 0.55
C MET A 69 -8.24 -7.36 -0.93
N VAL A 70 -7.43 -6.35 -1.26
CA VAL A 70 -7.04 -6.04 -2.63
C VAL A 70 -6.22 -7.18 -3.24
N THR A 71 -5.32 -7.79 -2.45
CA THR A 71 -4.56 -8.97 -2.88
C THR A 71 -5.49 -10.14 -3.21
N LEU A 72 -6.48 -10.43 -2.34
CA LEU A 72 -7.47 -11.50 -2.55
C LEU A 72 -8.38 -11.24 -3.77
N ILE A 73 -8.85 -10.01 -3.94
CA ILE A 73 -9.62 -9.60 -5.13
C ILE A 73 -8.77 -9.78 -6.40
N THR A 74 -7.49 -9.41 -6.34
CA THR A 74 -6.58 -9.51 -7.49
C THR A 74 -6.35 -10.97 -7.89
N ILE A 75 -6.15 -11.88 -6.95
CA ILE A 75 -5.95 -13.30 -7.28
C ILE A 75 -7.21 -13.92 -7.89
N ASP A 76 -8.40 -13.60 -7.38
CA ASP A 76 -9.67 -14.12 -7.89
C ASP A 76 -9.93 -13.59 -9.31
N ALA A 77 -9.78 -12.28 -9.50
CA ALA A 77 -9.94 -11.64 -10.81
C ALA A 77 -8.91 -12.16 -11.84
N ASN A 78 -7.65 -12.34 -11.44
CA ASN A 78 -6.60 -12.87 -12.32
C ASN A 78 -6.84 -14.35 -12.67
N ALA A 79 -7.51 -15.11 -11.80
CA ALA A 79 -7.90 -16.50 -12.06
C ALA A 79 -9.24 -16.61 -12.84
N GLY A 80 -9.85 -15.50 -13.25
CA GLY A 80 -11.15 -15.50 -13.94
C GLY A 80 -12.34 -15.87 -13.05
N LYS A 81 -12.16 -15.84 -11.73
CA LYS A 81 -13.24 -16.05 -10.74
C LYS A 81 -13.95 -14.72 -10.49
N GLN A 82 -15.19 -14.78 -9.99
CA GLN A 82 -15.90 -13.58 -9.54
C GLN A 82 -15.26 -13.06 -8.25
N PRO A 83 -14.66 -11.86 -8.26
CA PRO A 83 -14.09 -11.26 -7.05
C PRO A 83 -15.21 -10.72 -6.14
N GLY A 84 -14.93 -10.61 -4.84
CA GLY A 84 -15.88 -10.03 -3.88
C GLY A 84 -16.87 -11.03 -3.28
N SER A 85 -16.44 -12.27 -3.05
CA SER A 85 -17.27 -13.23 -2.31
C SER A 85 -17.63 -12.68 -0.92
N ALA A 86 -18.81 -13.03 -0.39
CA ALA A 86 -19.25 -12.57 0.93
C ALA A 86 -18.32 -13.02 2.08
N ARG A 87 -17.45 -14.00 1.85
CA ARG A 87 -16.48 -14.51 2.83
C ARG A 87 -15.17 -13.71 2.85
N LEU A 88 -14.91 -12.93 1.80
CA LEU A 88 -13.64 -12.23 1.58
C LEU A 88 -13.26 -11.30 2.76
N PRO A 89 -14.17 -10.51 3.35
CA PRO A 89 -13.88 -9.71 4.54
C PRO A 89 -13.41 -10.55 5.74
N ASN A 90 -14.09 -11.67 6.01
CA ASN A 90 -13.76 -12.54 7.14
C ASN A 90 -12.42 -13.24 6.90
N ASP A 91 -12.19 -13.72 5.67
CA ASP A 91 -10.92 -14.33 5.29
C ASP A 91 -9.76 -13.33 5.49
N ALA A 92 -9.95 -12.07 5.13
CA ALA A 92 -8.94 -11.03 5.33
C ALA A 92 -8.62 -10.78 6.82
N TRP A 93 -9.63 -10.73 7.70
CA TRP A 93 -9.42 -10.59 9.14
C TRP A 93 -8.56 -11.72 9.73
N THR A 94 -8.74 -12.95 9.29
CA THR A 94 -7.93 -14.10 9.77
C THR A 94 -6.45 -14.01 9.35
N LEU A 95 -6.14 -13.20 8.34
CA LEU A 95 -4.80 -13.04 7.79
C LEU A 95 -4.04 -11.85 8.39
N ILE A 96 -4.69 -10.95 9.14
CA ILE A 96 -4.03 -9.76 9.70
C ILE A 96 -2.87 -10.15 10.62
N VAL A 97 -3.08 -11.06 11.57
CA VAL A 97 -2.03 -11.49 12.51
C VAL A 97 -0.82 -12.11 11.79
N PRO A 98 -0.98 -13.12 10.91
CA PRO A 98 0.19 -13.68 10.21
C PRO A 98 0.85 -12.67 9.25
N PHE A 99 0.07 -11.74 8.66
CA PHE A 99 0.60 -10.67 7.82
C PHE A 99 1.44 -9.67 8.64
N ALA A 100 0.91 -9.22 9.79
CA ALA A 100 1.59 -8.33 10.71
C ALA A 100 2.88 -8.97 11.23
N TRP A 101 2.83 -10.24 11.60
CA TRP A 101 4.00 -10.97 12.06
C TRP A 101 5.09 -11.08 10.99
N ALA A 102 4.72 -11.40 9.75
CA ALA A 102 5.67 -11.41 8.63
C ALA A 102 6.28 -10.02 8.37
N THR A 103 5.46 -8.96 8.48
CA THR A 103 5.91 -7.56 8.32
C THR A 103 6.89 -7.15 9.42
N VAL A 104 6.64 -7.53 10.67
CA VAL A 104 7.57 -7.28 11.80
C VAL A 104 8.88 -8.01 11.59
N LEU A 105 8.84 -9.31 11.23
CA LEU A 105 10.06 -10.08 10.98
C LEU A 105 10.87 -9.51 9.81
N GLN A 106 10.21 -9.11 8.72
CA GLN A 106 10.87 -8.43 7.60
C GLN A 106 11.52 -7.13 8.08
N GLY A 107 10.79 -6.31 8.84
CA GLY A 107 11.29 -5.06 9.39
C GLY A 107 12.55 -5.26 10.24
N LEU A 108 12.54 -6.26 11.13
CA LEU A 108 13.70 -6.60 11.97
C LEU A 108 14.91 -7.03 11.15
N VAL A 109 14.72 -7.86 10.12
CA VAL A 109 15.82 -8.32 9.27
C VAL A 109 16.38 -7.19 8.42
N VAL A 110 15.52 -6.34 7.84
CA VAL A 110 15.95 -5.18 7.04
C VAL A 110 16.66 -4.16 7.93
N LEU A 111 16.11 -3.85 9.09
CA LEU A 111 16.71 -2.91 10.05
C LEU A 111 18.06 -3.44 10.56
N GLY A 112 18.13 -4.72 10.94
CA GLY A 112 19.40 -5.36 11.31
C GLY A 112 20.42 -5.32 10.18
N GLY A 113 19.99 -5.54 8.93
CA GLY A 113 20.82 -5.38 7.75
C GLY A 113 21.37 -3.95 7.61
N LEU A 114 20.50 -2.94 7.69
CA LEU A 114 20.88 -1.53 7.59
C LEU A 114 21.83 -1.07 8.71
N LEU A 115 21.60 -1.55 9.94
CA LEU A 115 22.46 -1.25 11.10
C LEU A 115 23.86 -1.84 10.94
N LEU A 116 23.98 -3.01 10.31
CA LEU A 116 25.29 -3.58 9.96
C LEU A 116 25.93 -2.76 8.85
N PHE A 117 25.26 -2.63 7.70
CA PHE A 117 25.70 -1.80 6.57
C PHE A 117 24.53 -1.45 5.63
N LEU A 118 24.63 -0.36 4.87
CA LEU A 118 23.58 0.05 3.92
C LEU A 118 23.31 -1.02 2.84
N VAL A 119 24.37 -1.62 2.27
CA VAL A 119 24.27 -2.61 1.20
C VAL A 119 23.48 -3.87 1.59
N PRO A 120 23.79 -4.59 2.69
CA PRO A 120 23.00 -5.75 3.10
C PRO A 120 21.55 -5.40 3.44
N GLY A 121 21.29 -4.22 4.02
CA GLY A 121 19.92 -3.73 4.23
C GLY A 121 19.13 -3.63 2.92
N CYS A 122 19.71 -3.01 1.89
CA CYS A 122 19.09 -2.92 0.56
C CYS A 122 18.86 -4.31 -0.08
N ILE A 123 19.80 -5.25 0.09
CA ILE A 123 19.64 -6.62 -0.42
C ILE A 123 18.45 -7.31 0.26
N PHE A 124 18.32 -7.19 1.59
CA PHE A 124 17.21 -7.78 2.34
C PHE A 124 15.86 -7.15 1.97
N MET A 125 15.80 -5.85 1.70
CA MET A 125 14.58 -5.21 1.20
C MET A 125 14.06 -5.90 -0.06
N VAL A 126 14.93 -6.16 -1.04
CA VAL A 126 14.55 -6.81 -2.30
C VAL A 126 14.21 -8.29 -2.09
N TRP A 127 14.99 -9.03 -1.28
CA TRP A 127 14.71 -10.44 -1.02
C TRP A 127 13.40 -10.68 -0.29
N PHE A 128 13.00 -9.77 0.59
CA PHE A 128 11.83 -9.94 1.45
C PHE A 128 10.63 -9.07 1.04
N ALA A 129 10.71 -8.37 -0.10
CA ALA A 129 9.64 -7.50 -0.60
C ALA A 129 8.29 -8.20 -0.83
N PHE A 130 8.29 -9.54 -0.94
CA PHE A 130 7.10 -10.33 -1.22
C PHE A 130 6.65 -11.22 -0.04
N ALA A 131 7.17 -10.98 1.17
CA ALA A 131 6.83 -11.79 2.33
C ALA A 131 5.32 -11.72 2.63
N GLN A 132 4.73 -10.53 2.53
CA GLN A 132 3.30 -10.30 2.71
C GLN A 132 2.45 -11.09 1.70
N GLN A 133 2.83 -11.07 0.42
CA GLN A 133 2.14 -11.80 -0.64
C GLN A 133 2.25 -13.31 -0.41
N ALA A 134 3.40 -13.81 0.06
CA ALA A 134 3.55 -15.22 0.43
C ALA A 134 2.62 -15.63 1.58
N VAL A 135 2.34 -14.73 2.53
CA VAL A 135 1.32 -14.98 3.58
C VAL A 135 -0.07 -15.06 3.00
N VAL A 136 -0.47 -14.09 2.18
CA VAL A 136 -1.86 -14.01 1.70
C VAL A 136 -2.17 -15.09 0.67
N ILE A 137 -1.26 -15.29 -0.28
CA ILE A 137 -1.45 -16.14 -1.47
C ILE A 137 -1.09 -17.59 -1.17
N ASP A 138 0.09 -17.82 -0.59
CA ASP A 138 0.62 -19.17 -0.34
C ASP A 138 0.37 -19.67 1.09
N LYS A 139 -0.34 -18.88 1.91
CA LYS A 139 -0.67 -19.19 3.31
C LYS A 139 0.56 -19.51 4.18
N LYS A 140 1.73 -19.01 3.78
CA LYS A 140 2.98 -19.14 4.56
C LYS A 140 2.90 -18.26 5.81
N ARG A 141 3.63 -18.61 6.87
CA ARG A 141 3.63 -17.87 8.14
C ARG A 141 5.04 -17.67 8.66
N GLY A 142 5.27 -16.56 9.35
CA GLY A 142 6.56 -16.27 10.00
C GLY A 142 7.75 -16.35 9.04
N LEU A 143 8.77 -17.11 9.43
CA LEU A 143 10.01 -17.27 8.65
C LEU A 143 9.81 -18.00 7.31
N ASP A 144 8.78 -18.83 7.18
CA ASP A 144 8.50 -19.52 5.91
C ASP A 144 8.08 -18.52 4.83
N ALA A 145 7.38 -17.45 5.19
CA ALA A 145 6.99 -16.40 4.26
C ALA A 145 8.20 -15.62 3.72
N LEU A 146 9.16 -15.32 4.61
CA LEU A 146 10.44 -14.69 4.25
C LEU A 146 11.29 -15.59 3.36
N THR A 147 11.35 -16.89 3.70
CA THR A 147 12.10 -17.89 2.92
C THR A 147 11.51 -18.04 1.52
N GLN A 148 10.17 -18.09 1.41
CA GLN A 148 9.46 -18.11 0.14
C GLN A 148 9.75 -16.85 -0.70
N SER A 149 9.66 -15.66 -0.10
CA SER A 149 10.00 -14.40 -0.79
C SER A 149 11.44 -14.41 -1.32
N ARG A 150 12.41 -14.84 -0.50
CA ARG A 150 13.81 -14.91 -0.91
C ARG A 150 14.04 -15.90 -2.06
N ALA A 151 13.32 -17.03 -2.06
CA ALA A 151 13.41 -18.02 -3.12
C ALA A 151 12.98 -17.44 -4.48
N LEU A 152 11.93 -16.60 -4.51
CA LEU A 152 11.46 -15.92 -5.72
C LEU A 152 12.48 -14.91 -6.27
N CYS A 153 13.27 -14.29 -5.39
CA CYS A 153 14.28 -13.30 -5.79
C CYS A 153 15.63 -13.94 -6.16
N ARG A 154 15.86 -15.20 -5.81
CA ARG A 154 17.17 -15.87 -6.00
C ARG A 154 17.48 -16.04 -7.49
N GLY A 155 18.66 -15.59 -7.90
CA GLY A 155 19.08 -15.64 -9.31
C GLY A 155 18.41 -14.59 -10.23
N ARG A 156 17.47 -13.79 -9.70
CA ARG A 156 16.73 -12.75 -10.46
C ARG A 156 16.78 -11.38 -9.76
N PHE A 157 17.77 -11.13 -8.90
CA PHE A 157 17.84 -9.94 -8.02
C PHE A 157 17.60 -8.62 -8.76
N PHE A 158 18.42 -8.29 -9.76
CA PHE A 158 18.30 -7.00 -10.48
C PHE A 158 16.98 -6.85 -11.22
N ALA A 159 16.46 -7.95 -11.76
CA ALA A 159 15.15 -7.98 -12.37
C ALA A 159 14.03 -7.68 -11.37
N VAL A 160 14.07 -8.33 -10.19
CA VAL A 160 13.10 -8.06 -9.12
C VAL A 160 13.21 -6.62 -8.64
N THR A 161 14.42 -6.12 -8.39
CA THR A 161 14.67 -4.72 -8.06
C THR A 161 14.01 -3.79 -9.09
N TRP A 162 14.21 -4.06 -10.38
CA TRP A 162 13.58 -3.28 -11.44
C TRP A 162 12.05 -3.27 -11.35
N TYR A 163 11.41 -4.42 -11.13
CA TYR A 163 9.94 -4.47 -10.96
C TYR A 163 9.48 -3.75 -9.69
N LEU A 164 10.21 -3.88 -8.58
CA LEU A 164 9.83 -3.28 -7.30
C LEU A 164 9.88 -1.75 -7.34
N PHE A 165 10.81 -1.17 -8.09
CA PHE A 165 10.95 0.29 -8.15
C PHE A 165 10.21 0.91 -9.33
N VAL A 166 10.34 0.37 -10.55
CA VAL A 166 9.85 1.09 -11.75
C VAL A 166 8.33 1.16 -11.83
N GLY A 167 7.63 0.08 -11.50
CA GLY A 167 6.16 0.08 -11.52
C GLY A 167 5.58 1.11 -10.53
N PRO A 168 5.88 0.99 -9.22
CA PRO A 168 5.41 1.93 -8.22
C PRO A 168 5.89 3.36 -8.48
N PHE A 169 7.12 3.56 -8.98
CA PHE A 169 7.63 4.88 -9.35
C PHE A 169 6.79 5.54 -10.45
N LEU A 170 6.45 4.82 -11.54
CA LEU A 170 5.61 5.36 -12.61
C LEU A 170 4.20 5.68 -12.12
N VAL A 171 3.61 4.81 -11.29
CA VAL A 171 2.30 5.05 -10.68
C VAL A 171 2.33 6.29 -9.79
N MET A 172 3.36 6.41 -8.93
CA MET A 172 3.56 7.54 -8.04
C MET A 172 3.79 8.83 -8.82
N LEU A 173 4.57 8.81 -9.91
CA LEU A 173 4.80 9.97 -10.75
C LEU A 173 3.49 10.50 -11.34
N VAL A 174 2.66 9.63 -11.92
CA VAL A 174 1.34 10.02 -12.45
C VAL A 174 0.45 10.58 -11.34
N TYR A 175 0.45 9.92 -10.17
CA TYR A 175 -0.31 10.40 -9.01
C TYR A 175 0.11 11.80 -8.56
N LEU A 176 1.41 12.05 -8.40
CA LEU A 176 1.92 13.37 -8.00
C LEU A 176 1.58 14.45 -9.02
N LEU A 177 1.66 14.14 -10.32
CA LEU A 177 1.24 15.07 -11.38
C LEU A 177 -0.25 15.40 -11.29
N VAL A 178 -1.10 14.40 -11.09
CA VAL A 178 -2.54 14.60 -10.90
C VAL A 178 -2.83 15.44 -9.65
N LEU A 179 -2.20 15.12 -8.53
CA LEU A 179 -2.37 15.84 -7.28
C LEU A 179 -1.91 17.30 -7.39
N ALA A 180 -0.75 17.54 -8.03
CA ALA A 180 -0.25 18.88 -8.29
C ALA A 180 -1.21 19.70 -9.17
N MET A 181 -1.79 19.08 -10.21
CA MET A 181 -2.81 19.73 -11.04
C MET A 181 -4.06 20.08 -10.23
N VAL A 182 -4.54 19.18 -9.37
CA VAL A 182 -5.70 19.45 -8.50
C VAL A 182 -5.40 20.57 -7.51
N PHE A 183 -4.24 20.53 -6.85
CA PHE A 183 -3.82 21.57 -5.92
C PHE A 183 -3.71 22.94 -6.59
N ALA A 184 -3.09 23.01 -7.77
CA ALA A 184 -3.00 24.25 -8.54
C ALA A 184 -4.38 24.77 -8.96
N ALA A 185 -5.29 23.89 -9.38
CA ALA A 185 -6.64 24.26 -9.76
C ALA A 185 -7.45 24.80 -8.57
N VAL A 186 -7.42 24.11 -7.43
CA VAL A 186 -8.12 24.55 -6.21
C VAL A 186 -7.53 25.87 -5.70
N ALA A 187 -6.20 25.99 -5.64
CA ALA A 187 -5.54 27.23 -5.20
C ALA A 187 -5.91 28.43 -6.09
N ALA A 188 -5.98 28.23 -7.41
CA ALA A 188 -6.43 29.27 -8.35
C ALA A 188 -7.90 29.66 -8.12
N LEU A 189 -8.78 28.70 -7.80
CA LEU A 189 -10.19 28.96 -7.51
C LEU A 189 -10.41 29.65 -6.16
N THR A 190 -9.61 29.33 -5.15
CA THR A 190 -9.72 29.89 -3.79
C THR A 190 -8.92 31.18 -3.61
N GLY A 191 -8.10 31.56 -4.60
CA GLY A 191 -7.16 32.69 -4.47
C GLY A 191 -6.03 32.42 -3.47
N THR A 192 -5.74 31.16 -3.17
CA THR A 192 -4.68 30.78 -2.24
C THR A 192 -3.32 30.96 -2.91
N HIS A 193 -2.45 31.75 -2.30
CA HIS A 193 -1.09 31.94 -2.80
C HIS A 193 -0.24 30.68 -2.62
N ILE A 194 0.72 30.46 -3.52
CA ILE A 194 1.51 29.23 -3.59
C ILE A 194 2.39 29.01 -2.35
N ASP A 195 2.84 30.07 -1.71
CA ASP A 195 3.61 30.07 -0.45
C ASP A 195 2.83 29.45 0.70
N VAL A 196 1.50 29.62 0.74
CA VAL A 196 0.64 29.00 1.76
C VAL A 196 0.58 27.48 1.58
N LEU A 197 0.69 26.98 0.34
CA LEU A 197 0.66 25.54 0.05
C LEU A 197 1.92 24.82 0.57
N PHE A 198 3.04 25.54 0.68
CA PHE A 198 4.34 25.01 1.13
C PHE A 198 4.76 25.55 2.50
N GLY A 199 3.86 26.22 3.23
CA GLY A 199 4.11 26.72 4.57
C GLY A 199 3.97 25.65 5.66
N ASP A 200 4.23 26.03 6.91
CA ASP A 200 4.20 25.12 8.07
C ASP A 200 2.79 24.57 8.37
N GLN A 201 1.74 25.26 7.91
CA GLN A 201 0.35 24.89 8.13
C GLN A 201 -0.39 24.92 6.79
N PRO A 202 -0.28 23.85 5.98
CA PRO A 202 -1.01 23.78 4.73
C PRO A 202 -2.53 23.84 5.00
N PRO A 203 -3.32 24.38 4.06
CA PRO A 203 -4.77 24.38 4.18
C PRO A 203 -5.35 22.95 4.33
N LEU A 204 -6.35 22.79 5.20
CA LEU A 204 -7.01 21.49 5.46
C LEU A 204 -7.51 20.78 4.18
N TRP A 205 -7.91 21.54 3.16
CA TRP A 205 -8.38 20.95 1.91
C TRP A 205 -7.29 20.18 1.16
N MET A 206 -6.00 20.52 1.35
CA MET A 206 -4.88 19.78 0.75
C MET A 206 -4.78 18.39 1.35
N ASP A 207 -4.84 18.28 2.69
CA ASP A 207 -4.81 17.00 3.39
C ASP A 207 -5.99 16.12 2.98
N ILE A 208 -7.20 16.69 2.95
CA ILE A 208 -8.41 15.98 2.50
C ILE A 208 -8.23 15.47 1.07
N THR A 209 -7.74 16.32 0.17
CA THR A 209 -7.54 15.96 -1.24
C THR A 209 -6.47 14.87 -1.40
N ALA A 210 -5.37 14.96 -0.64
CA ALA A 210 -4.33 13.94 -0.62
C ALA A 210 -4.86 12.60 -0.09
N SER A 211 -5.59 12.59 1.04
CA SER A 211 -6.20 11.38 1.59
C SER A 211 -7.19 10.74 0.61
N VAL A 212 -7.99 11.55 -0.10
CA VAL A 212 -8.88 11.04 -1.16
C VAL A 212 -8.07 10.42 -2.31
N GLY A 213 -6.96 11.05 -2.69
CA GLY A 213 -6.06 10.53 -3.73
C GLY A 213 -5.43 9.19 -3.37
N GLU A 214 -5.00 9.02 -2.12
CA GLU A 214 -4.35 7.81 -1.63
C GLU A 214 -5.23 6.56 -1.73
N ILE A 215 -6.55 6.71 -1.60
CA ILE A 215 -7.55 5.63 -1.76
C ILE A 215 -7.48 5.00 -3.15
N PHE A 216 -7.15 5.78 -4.17
CA PHE A 216 -7.02 5.27 -5.54
C PHE A 216 -5.63 4.71 -5.81
N LEU A 217 -4.61 5.36 -5.26
CA LEU A 217 -3.21 5.01 -5.48
C LEU A 217 -2.86 3.64 -4.90
N MET A 218 -3.23 3.41 -3.65
CA MET A 218 -2.69 2.32 -2.86
C MET A 218 -3.15 0.95 -3.34
N PRO A 219 -4.44 0.74 -3.64
CA PRO A 219 -4.86 -0.54 -4.17
C PRO A 219 -4.23 -0.84 -5.54
N LEU A 220 -3.95 0.18 -6.37
CA LEU A 220 -3.25 -0.03 -7.65
C LEU A 220 -1.82 -0.56 -7.43
N ILE A 221 -1.11 -0.07 -6.40
CA ILE A 221 0.21 -0.58 -6.00
C ILE A 221 0.10 -2.03 -5.50
N TYR A 222 -0.90 -2.35 -4.68
CA TYR A 222 -1.13 -3.72 -4.21
C TYR A 222 -1.48 -4.70 -5.34
N VAL A 223 -2.32 -4.29 -6.30
CA VAL A 223 -2.60 -5.07 -7.51
C VAL A 223 -1.29 -5.34 -8.26
N TYR A 224 -0.46 -4.31 -8.45
CA TYR A 224 0.83 -4.44 -9.14
C TYR A 224 1.79 -5.40 -8.42
N TRP A 225 1.96 -5.28 -7.11
CA TRP A 225 2.80 -6.19 -6.34
C TRP A 225 2.28 -7.62 -6.37
N THR A 226 0.96 -7.80 -6.32
CA THR A 226 0.32 -9.13 -6.41
C THR A 226 0.58 -9.77 -7.77
N LEU A 227 0.39 -9.04 -8.88
CA LEU A 227 0.67 -9.56 -10.21
C LEU A 227 2.17 -9.83 -10.43
N THR A 228 3.04 -8.99 -9.88
CA THR A 228 4.49 -9.21 -9.91
C THR A 228 4.87 -10.49 -9.17
N TYR A 229 4.29 -10.72 -7.99
CA TYR A 229 4.48 -11.94 -7.23
C TYR A 229 4.07 -13.19 -8.03
N LEU A 230 2.89 -13.16 -8.64
CA LEU A 230 2.37 -14.27 -9.44
C LEU A 230 3.24 -14.54 -10.69
N GLU A 231 3.81 -13.50 -11.29
CA GLU A 231 4.71 -13.65 -12.43
C GLU A 231 6.06 -14.25 -12.04
N LEU A 232 6.64 -13.83 -10.90
CA LEU A 232 7.92 -14.36 -10.42
C LEU A 232 7.84 -15.82 -9.98
N LYS A 233 6.65 -16.32 -9.65
CA LYS A 233 6.40 -17.72 -9.28
C LYS A 233 6.44 -18.67 -10.49
N LYS A 234 6.44 -18.16 -11.72
CA LYS A 234 6.61 -18.93 -12.96
C LYS A 234 8.10 -19.21 -13.25
#